data_AF-A0A1S3ZZP0-F1
#
_entry.id   AF-A0A1S3ZZP0-F1
#
_cell.length_a   1.000
_cell.length_b   1.000
_cell.length_c   1.000
_cell.angle_alpha   90.00
_cell.angle_beta   90.00
_cell.angle_gamma   90.00
#
_symmetry.space_group_name_H-M   'P 1'
#
loop_
_entity.id
_entity.type
_entity.pdbx_description
1 polymer ?
#
loop_
_entity_poly.entity_id
_entity_poly.type
_entity_poly.pdbx_seq_one_letter_code
_entity_poly.pdbx_strand_id
1 'polypeptide(L)'
;MMRTYTKQRNLVKPAKTRFATAILTLHSFYLQKQNLRTLFLSTEWSESIYAKEALGKEVARFIIGPYFWNDTVQALKVGNPLVIVLRLVDGEKKPTMGYIYEAMDRAKEAIEKAFDHGRRKYEKVFEIIDKRWDDQLHQPLYAAGHILNPELFYTNNENKTLDLDVWKGYHAYVAKLVPDEAMQDKIGQELGVYMQADGILRLASAIRGRTKLAPVEWWMQFGYEVPNLQQFAIRVQSLT
;
A
#
# COMPACT_ATOMS: atom_id res chain seq x y z
N MET A 1 -8.05 -0.17 -36.65
CA MET A 1 -9.29 -0.19 -35.84
C MET A 1 -9.05 0.17 -34.37
N MET A 2 -8.69 -0.74 -33.46
CA MET A 2 -8.66 -0.47 -32.00
C MET A 2 -7.90 0.80 -31.57
N ARG A 3 -6.67 1.03 -32.07
CA ARG A 3 -5.88 2.23 -31.76
C ARG A 3 -6.56 3.56 -32.15
N THR A 4 -7.37 3.56 -33.21
CA THR A 4 -8.08 4.76 -33.67
C THR A 4 -9.16 5.15 -32.66
N TYR A 5 -9.97 4.17 -32.23
CA TYR A 5 -11.04 4.41 -31.26
C TYR A 5 -10.52 4.71 -29.86
N THR A 6 -9.40 4.10 -29.45
CA THR A 6 -8.77 4.40 -28.15
C THR A 6 -7.90 5.66 -28.16
N LYS A 7 -7.90 6.45 -29.24
CA LYS A 7 -7.05 7.66 -29.38
C LYS A 7 -5.57 7.36 -29.11
N GLN A 8 -5.08 6.27 -29.69
CA GLN A 8 -3.71 5.74 -29.54
C GLN A 8 -3.34 5.31 -28.10
N ARG A 9 -4.31 5.21 -27.18
CA ARG A 9 -4.05 4.74 -25.82
C ARG A 9 -3.84 3.23 -25.79
N ASN A 10 -2.77 2.82 -25.14
CA ASN A 10 -2.48 1.41 -24.88
C ASN A 10 -3.40 0.85 -23.79
N LEU A 11 -4.11 -0.23 -24.12
CA LEU A 11 -4.96 -0.96 -23.19
C LEU A 11 -4.14 -1.77 -22.19
N VAL A 12 -3.09 -2.44 -22.65
CA VAL A 12 -2.17 -3.18 -21.77
C VAL A 12 -1.23 -2.19 -21.09
N LYS A 13 -1.10 -2.32 -19.77
CA LYS A 13 -0.22 -1.50 -18.94
C LYS A 13 0.76 -2.40 -18.17
N PRO A 14 1.95 -2.65 -18.73
CA PRO A 14 2.97 -3.46 -18.07
C PRO A 14 3.40 -2.84 -16.73
N ALA A 15 3.64 -3.69 -15.73
CA ALA A 15 4.25 -3.35 -14.46
C ALA A 15 5.28 -4.41 -14.07
N LYS A 16 6.12 -4.13 -13.06
CA LYS A 16 7.14 -5.06 -12.57
C LYS A 16 6.54 -6.43 -12.21
N THR A 17 5.32 -6.46 -11.65
CA THR A 17 4.60 -7.70 -11.33
C THR A 17 3.45 -7.98 -12.30
N ARG A 18 3.22 -9.28 -12.56
CA ARG A 18 2.06 -9.76 -13.34
C ARG A 18 0.72 -9.34 -12.75
N PHE A 19 0.65 -9.27 -11.41
CA PHE A 19 -0.55 -8.83 -10.69
C PHE A 19 -0.87 -7.35 -10.95
N ALA A 20 0.13 -6.47 -10.77
CA ALA A 20 -0.06 -5.05 -11.07
C ALA A 20 -0.36 -4.83 -12.56
N THR A 21 0.25 -5.61 -13.46
CA THR A 21 -0.06 -5.57 -14.90
C THR A 21 -1.54 -5.87 -15.17
N ALA A 22 -2.13 -6.89 -14.51
CA ALA A 22 -3.53 -7.25 -14.70
C ALA A 22 -4.47 -6.12 -14.24
N ILE A 23 -4.27 -5.59 -13.03
CA ILE A 23 -5.11 -4.50 -12.48
C ILE A 23 -4.96 -3.22 -13.30
N LEU A 24 -3.75 -2.83 -13.68
CA LEU A 24 -3.52 -1.62 -14.49
C LEU A 24 -4.09 -1.76 -15.90
N THR A 25 -4.07 -2.97 -16.46
CA THR A 25 -4.73 -3.27 -17.74
C THR A 25 -6.25 -3.15 -17.61
N LEU A 26 -6.86 -3.75 -16.59
CA LEU A 26 -8.30 -3.59 -16.31
C LEU A 26 -8.69 -2.11 -16.12
N HIS A 27 -7.84 -1.34 -15.42
CA HIS A 27 -8.07 0.10 -15.24
C HIS A 27 -8.03 0.85 -16.57
N SER A 28 -7.06 0.54 -17.45
CA SER A 28 -6.98 1.13 -18.79
C SER A 28 -8.21 0.78 -19.64
N PHE A 29 -8.67 -0.47 -19.59
CA PHE A 29 -9.92 -0.90 -20.23
C PHE A 29 -11.11 -0.10 -19.71
N TYR A 30 -11.24 0.07 -18.40
CA TYR A 30 -12.32 0.85 -17.80
C TYR A 30 -12.32 2.31 -18.27
N LEU A 31 -11.13 2.95 -18.30
CA LEU A 31 -10.98 4.32 -18.83
C LEU A 31 -11.32 4.43 -20.32
N GLN A 32 -11.22 3.33 -21.08
CA GLN A 32 -11.57 3.27 -22.49
C GLN A 32 -12.95 2.65 -22.75
N LYS A 33 -13.75 2.37 -21.71
CA LYS A 33 -15.06 1.69 -21.82
C LYS A 33 -15.93 2.24 -22.92
N GLN A 34 -16.12 3.57 -22.96
CA GLN A 34 -16.99 4.18 -23.97
C GLN A 34 -16.41 4.05 -25.38
N ASN A 35 -15.11 4.30 -25.54
CA ASN A 35 -14.44 4.16 -26.82
C ASN A 35 -14.48 2.72 -27.35
N LEU A 36 -14.30 1.75 -26.46
CA LEU A 36 -14.40 0.33 -26.78
C LEU A 36 -15.83 -0.04 -27.16
N ARG A 37 -16.85 0.44 -26.44
CA ARG A 37 -18.25 0.23 -26.83
C ARG A 37 -18.55 0.83 -28.21
N THR A 38 -18.11 2.05 -28.47
CA THR A 38 -18.27 2.68 -29.80
C THR A 38 -17.61 1.86 -30.90
N LEU A 39 -16.41 1.31 -30.65
CA LEU A 39 -15.71 0.41 -31.56
C LEU A 39 -16.57 -0.82 -31.90
N PHE A 40 -17.05 -1.56 -30.89
CA PHE A 40 -17.80 -2.81 -31.14
C PHE A 40 -19.23 -2.60 -31.65
N LEU A 41 -19.73 -1.35 -31.63
CA LEU A 41 -21.01 -0.96 -32.21
C LEU A 41 -20.87 -0.29 -33.59
N SER A 42 -19.65 -0.10 -34.10
CA SER A 42 -19.43 0.60 -35.37
C SER A 42 -19.68 -0.30 -36.57
N THR A 43 -20.00 0.33 -37.71
CA THR A 43 -20.10 -0.35 -39.00
C THR A 43 -18.77 -1.00 -39.38
N GLU A 44 -17.65 -0.30 -39.13
CA GLU A 44 -16.28 -0.77 -39.35
C GLU A 44 -16.01 -2.11 -38.64
N TRP A 45 -16.49 -2.28 -37.40
CA TRP A 45 -16.40 -3.57 -36.71
C TRP A 45 -17.28 -4.62 -37.38
N SER A 46 -18.56 -4.32 -37.64
CA SER A 46 -19.53 -5.27 -38.19
C SER A 46 -19.15 -5.81 -39.57
N GLU A 47 -18.47 -5.01 -40.38
CA GLU A 47 -17.99 -5.38 -41.72
C GLU A 47 -16.64 -6.11 -41.69
N SER A 48 -15.95 -6.11 -40.55
CA SER A 48 -14.65 -6.74 -40.42
C SER A 48 -14.70 -8.27 -40.43
N ILE A 49 -13.59 -8.90 -40.80
CA ILE A 49 -13.42 -10.35 -40.72
C ILE A 49 -13.57 -10.87 -39.27
N TYR A 50 -13.10 -10.08 -38.29
CA TYR A 50 -13.09 -10.44 -36.88
C TYR A 50 -14.50 -10.54 -36.28
N ALA A 51 -15.45 -9.74 -36.74
CA ALA A 51 -16.84 -9.82 -36.27
C ALA A 51 -17.52 -11.14 -36.68
N LYS A 52 -17.00 -11.83 -37.69
CA LYS A 52 -17.54 -13.13 -38.15
C LYS A 52 -17.00 -14.30 -37.33
N GLU A 53 -15.81 -14.14 -36.74
CA GLU A 53 -15.15 -15.16 -35.91
C GLU A 53 -15.90 -15.39 -34.60
N ALA A 54 -15.83 -16.63 -34.09
CA ALA A 54 -16.47 -16.99 -32.81
C ALA A 54 -15.92 -16.14 -31.65
N LEU A 55 -14.59 -15.99 -31.56
CA LEU A 55 -13.93 -15.19 -30.53
C LEU A 55 -14.30 -13.70 -30.63
N GLY A 56 -14.38 -13.15 -31.85
CA GLY A 56 -14.76 -11.75 -32.04
C GLY A 56 -16.19 -11.47 -31.57
N LYS A 57 -17.13 -12.37 -31.86
CA LYS A 57 -18.51 -12.29 -31.35
C LYS A 57 -18.56 -12.34 -29.83
N GLU A 58 -17.75 -13.20 -29.22
CA GLU A 58 -17.69 -13.34 -27.78
C GLU A 58 -17.12 -12.07 -27.10
N VAL A 59 -16.02 -11.53 -27.61
CA VAL A 59 -15.43 -10.28 -27.10
C VAL A 59 -16.40 -9.11 -27.25
N ALA A 60 -17.07 -8.99 -28.40
CA ALA A 60 -18.08 -7.96 -28.61
C ALA A 60 -19.20 -8.05 -27.57
N ARG A 61 -19.67 -9.28 -27.28
CA ARG A 61 -20.69 -9.52 -26.25
C ARG A 61 -20.22 -9.07 -24.86
N PHE A 62 -18.98 -9.37 -24.48
CA PHE A 62 -18.42 -8.93 -23.18
C PHE A 62 -18.30 -7.41 -23.09
N ILE A 63 -17.75 -6.77 -24.13
CA ILE A 63 -17.50 -5.32 -24.14
C ILE A 63 -18.80 -4.51 -24.21
N ILE A 64 -19.81 -5.00 -24.93
CA ILE A 64 -21.12 -4.35 -24.99
C ILE A 64 -21.91 -4.63 -23.70
N GLY A 65 -21.85 -5.85 -23.16
CA GLY A 65 -22.60 -6.28 -21.99
C GLY A 65 -22.24 -5.52 -20.70
N PRO A 66 -23.17 -5.37 -19.74
CA PRO A 66 -22.92 -4.66 -18.49
C PRO A 66 -22.07 -5.46 -17.49
N TYR A 67 -22.17 -6.80 -17.50
CA TYR A 67 -21.58 -7.68 -16.50
C TYR A 67 -20.06 -7.53 -16.39
N PHE A 68 -19.35 -7.58 -17.53
CA PHE A 68 -17.89 -7.41 -17.57
C PHE A 68 -17.44 -6.09 -16.91
N TRP A 69 -18.17 -5.00 -17.15
CA TRP A 69 -17.83 -3.70 -16.58
C TRP A 69 -18.15 -3.61 -15.10
N ASN A 70 -19.24 -4.24 -14.66
CA ASN A 70 -19.56 -4.30 -13.24
C ASN A 70 -18.47 -5.06 -12.49
N ASP A 71 -18.06 -6.23 -12.99
CA ASP A 71 -16.99 -7.02 -12.39
C ASP A 71 -15.64 -6.29 -12.44
N THR A 72 -15.36 -5.57 -13.54
CA THR A 72 -14.16 -4.73 -13.64
C THR A 72 -14.15 -3.65 -12.56
N VAL A 73 -15.28 -2.99 -12.31
CA VAL A 73 -15.38 -2.00 -11.23
C VAL A 73 -15.14 -2.65 -9.86
N GLN A 74 -15.74 -3.80 -9.59
CA GLN A 74 -15.52 -4.53 -8.32
C GLN A 74 -14.04 -4.88 -8.13
N ALA A 75 -13.40 -5.41 -9.18
CA ALA A 75 -11.99 -5.77 -9.17
C ALA A 75 -11.09 -4.53 -8.96
N LEU A 76 -11.41 -3.40 -9.57
CA LEU A 76 -10.64 -2.16 -9.42
C LEU A 76 -10.80 -1.52 -8.03
N LYS A 77 -11.98 -1.62 -7.41
CA LYS A 77 -12.20 -1.16 -6.03
C LYS A 77 -11.27 -1.86 -5.04
N VAL A 78 -11.00 -3.16 -5.26
CA VAL A 78 -10.05 -3.94 -4.44
C VAL A 78 -8.60 -3.76 -4.90
N GLY A 79 -8.36 -3.89 -6.20
CA GLY A 79 -7.00 -3.98 -6.74
C GLY A 79 -6.24 -2.66 -6.73
N ASN A 80 -6.91 -1.52 -6.94
CA ASN A 80 -6.22 -0.23 -7.01
C ASN A 80 -5.51 0.15 -5.70
N PRO A 81 -6.16 0.07 -4.51
CA PRO A 81 -5.48 0.31 -3.24
C PRO A 81 -4.27 -0.61 -3.02
N LEU A 82 -4.38 -1.90 -3.33
CA LEU A 82 -3.29 -2.86 -3.18
C LEU A 82 -2.12 -2.59 -4.14
N VAL A 83 -2.40 -2.13 -5.37
CA VAL A 83 -1.35 -1.70 -6.30
C VAL A 83 -0.60 -0.48 -5.80
N ILE A 84 -1.24 0.42 -5.04
CA ILE A 84 -0.56 1.56 -4.40
C ILE A 84 0.43 1.06 -3.35
N VAL A 85 0.04 0.10 -2.51
CA VAL A 85 0.93 -0.54 -1.52
C VAL A 85 2.12 -1.21 -2.21
N LEU A 86 1.87 -1.98 -3.28
CA LEU A 86 2.95 -2.62 -4.04
C LEU A 86 3.93 -1.61 -4.63
N ARG A 87 3.44 -0.50 -5.17
CA ARG A 87 4.30 0.57 -5.72
C ARG A 87 5.13 1.26 -4.65
N LEU A 88 4.61 1.36 -3.42
CA LEU A 88 5.37 1.88 -2.29
C LEU A 88 6.56 0.98 -2.00
N VAL A 89 6.34 -0.33 -1.91
CA VAL A 89 7.39 -1.33 -1.64
C VAL A 89 8.41 -1.44 -2.78
N ASP A 90 7.95 -1.34 -4.04
CA ASP A 90 8.81 -1.35 -5.22
C ASP A 90 9.64 -0.05 -5.40
N GLY A 91 9.37 0.97 -4.59
CA GLY A 91 9.98 2.29 -4.69
C GLY A 91 11.38 2.35 -4.07
N GLU A 92 12.41 2.16 -4.88
CA GLU A 92 13.84 2.12 -4.47
C GLU A 92 14.37 3.39 -3.76
N LYS A 93 13.63 4.51 -3.77
CA LYS A 93 14.15 5.82 -3.33
C LYS A 93 13.92 6.17 -1.86
N LYS A 94 12.96 5.55 -1.18
CA LYS A 94 12.67 5.82 0.24
C LYS A 94 12.59 4.51 1.01
N PRO A 95 13.17 4.41 2.22
CA PRO A 95 13.04 3.20 3.01
C PRO A 95 11.56 2.96 3.35
N THR A 96 11.06 1.79 2.96
CA THR A 96 9.62 1.48 2.92
C THR A 96 9.11 0.88 4.23
N MET A 97 10.01 0.32 5.05
CA MET A 97 9.67 -0.43 6.27
C MET A 97 8.78 0.35 7.22
N GLY A 98 9.05 1.65 7.39
CA GLY A 98 8.27 2.51 8.27
C GLY A 98 6.87 2.86 7.77
N TYR A 99 6.52 2.56 6.53
CA TYR A 99 5.26 3.01 5.90
C TYR A 99 4.33 1.88 5.49
N ILE A 100 4.82 0.63 5.41
CA ILE A 100 4.04 -0.50 4.86
C ILE A 100 2.80 -0.81 5.71
N TYR A 101 2.91 -0.74 7.05
CA TYR A 101 1.79 -1.00 7.95
C TYR A 101 0.63 -0.03 7.68
N GLU A 102 0.90 1.27 7.74
CA GLU A 102 -0.06 2.34 7.44
C GLU A 102 -0.60 2.26 6.01
N ALA A 103 0.25 1.93 5.03
CA ALA A 103 -0.18 1.80 3.65
C ALA A 103 -1.18 0.66 3.46
N MET A 104 -1.00 -0.46 4.17
CA MET A 104 -1.92 -1.59 4.15
C MET A 104 -3.25 -1.22 4.82
N ASP A 105 -3.20 -0.53 5.97
CA ASP A 105 -4.39 -0.09 6.68
C ASP A 105 -5.24 0.87 5.83
N ARG A 106 -4.61 1.91 5.27
CA ARG A 106 -5.27 2.81 4.30
C ARG A 106 -5.81 2.09 3.07
N ALA A 107 -5.16 1.01 2.63
CA ALA A 107 -5.67 0.21 1.53
C ALA A 107 -6.96 -0.51 1.93
N LYS A 108 -7.04 -1.09 3.13
CA LYS A 108 -8.28 -1.69 3.66
C LYS A 108 -9.37 -0.63 3.81
N GLU A 109 -9.08 0.52 4.41
CA GLU A 109 -10.05 1.63 4.51
C GLU A 109 -10.59 2.08 3.15
N ALA A 110 -9.71 2.20 2.15
CA ALA A 110 -10.10 2.59 0.79
C ALA A 110 -11.02 1.54 0.14
N ILE A 111 -10.76 0.25 0.37
CA ILE A 111 -11.61 -0.85 -0.11
C ILE A 111 -12.98 -0.79 0.56
N GLU A 112 -13.01 -0.66 1.88
CA GLU A 112 -14.25 -0.58 2.66
C GLU A 112 -15.12 0.60 2.18
N LYS A 113 -14.52 1.78 2.07
CA LYS A 113 -15.18 2.99 1.58
C LYS A 113 -15.70 2.82 0.15
N ALA A 114 -14.92 2.16 -0.71
CA ALA A 114 -15.35 1.90 -2.08
C ALA A 114 -16.58 0.97 -2.17
N PHE A 115 -16.87 0.22 -1.12
CA PHE A 115 -18.05 -0.63 -0.99
C PHE A 115 -19.16 -0.05 -0.10
N ASP A 116 -19.09 1.25 0.19
CA ASP A 116 -20.05 1.96 1.04
C ASP A 116 -20.20 1.30 2.42
N HIS A 117 -19.09 0.82 2.99
CA HIS A 117 -19.05 0.12 4.28
C HIS A 117 -19.90 -1.18 4.32
N GLY A 118 -20.27 -1.72 3.16
CA GLY A 118 -21.02 -2.96 3.06
C GLY A 118 -20.16 -4.19 3.35
N ARG A 119 -19.93 -4.53 4.63
CA ARG A 119 -19.06 -5.62 5.12
C ARG A 119 -19.06 -6.90 4.27
N ARG A 120 -20.24 -7.41 3.92
CA ARG A 120 -20.41 -8.65 3.11
C ARG A 120 -19.68 -8.61 1.75
N LYS A 121 -19.37 -7.42 1.23
CA LYS A 121 -18.71 -7.22 -0.07
C LYS A 121 -17.18 -7.31 0.01
N TYR A 122 -16.57 -7.02 1.17
CA TYR A 122 -15.12 -6.96 1.32
C TYR A 122 -14.56 -7.85 2.42
N GLU A 123 -15.38 -8.44 3.30
CA GLU A 123 -14.92 -9.29 4.39
C GLU A 123 -14.02 -10.44 3.91
N LYS A 124 -14.44 -11.19 2.89
CA LYS A 124 -13.60 -12.24 2.28
C LYS A 124 -12.31 -11.71 1.66
N VAL A 125 -12.32 -10.47 1.17
CA VAL A 125 -11.12 -9.83 0.65
C VAL A 125 -10.16 -9.51 1.80
N PHE A 126 -10.68 -9.01 2.92
CA PHE A 126 -9.89 -8.74 4.12
C PHE A 126 -9.32 -10.03 4.70
N GLU A 127 -10.09 -11.12 4.79
CA GLU A 127 -9.59 -12.43 5.21
C GLU A 127 -8.39 -12.89 4.34
N ILE A 128 -8.44 -12.66 3.02
CA ILE A 128 -7.33 -12.99 2.12
C ILE A 128 -6.13 -12.07 2.36
N ILE A 129 -6.37 -10.77 2.53
CA ILE A 129 -5.32 -9.79 2.81
C ILE A 129 -4.64 -10.13 4.13
N ASP A 130 -5.42 -10.33 5.19
CA ASP A 130 -4.95 -10.60 6.55
C ASP A 130 -4.21 -11.93 6.59
N LYS A 131 -4.73 -12.99 5.97
CA LYS A 131 -4.00 -14.25 5.86
C LYS A 131 -2.66 -14.10 5.14
N ARG A 132 -2.62 -13.34 4.04
CA ARG A 132 -1.37 -13.10 3.28
C ARG A 132 -0.41 -12.23 4.08
N TRP A 133 -0.96 -11.27 4.80
CA TRP A 133 -0.25 -10.42 5.72
C TRP A 133 0.39 -11.31 6.79
N ASP A 134 -0.39 -12.06 7.58
CA ASP A 134 0.03 -13.05 8.60
C ASP A 134 1.12 -14.01 8.09
N ASP A 135 0.89 -14.67 6.95
CA ASP A 135 1.74 -15.75 6.45
C ASP A 135 3.05 -15.26 5.80
N GLN A 136 3.03 -14.11 5.13
CA GLN A 136 4.11 -13.71 4.20
C GLN A 136 4.73 -12.35 4.52
N LEU A 137 3.99 -11.45 5.16
CA LEU A 137 4.37 -10.05 5.39
C LEU A 137 4.27 -9.65 6.87
N HIS A 138 3.82 -10.50 7.78
CA HIS A 138 3.72 -10.19 9.21
C HIS A 138 5.07 -10.44 9.85
N GLN A 139 5.97 -9.52 9.57
CA GLN A 139 7.22 -9.45 10.29
C GLN A 139 7.02 -8.43 11.40
N PRO A 140 7.29 -8.79 12.66
CA PRO A 140 7.57 -7.84 13.74
C PRO A 140 8.40 -6.61 13.27
N LEU A 141 9.23 -6.78 12.23
CA LEU A 141 9.91 -5.73 11.48
C LEU A 141 9.00 -4.56 11.03
N TYR A 142 7.87 -4.79 10.36
CA TYR A 142 7.04 -3.70 9.83
C TYR A 142 6.32 -2.94 10.95
N ALA A 143 5.91 -3.65 11.99
CA ALA A 143 5.37 -3.03 13.20
C ALA A 143 6.44 -2.17 13.88
N ALA A 144 7.67 -2.67 13.99
CA ALA A 144 8.79 -1.90 14.51
C ALA A 144 9.12 -0.67 13.63
N GLY A 145 9.14 -0.83 12.32
CA GLY A 145 9.31 0.27 11.38
C GLY A 145 8.23 1.33 11.55
N HIS A 146 6.96 0.94 11.74
CA HIS A 146 5.86 1.88 11.94
C HIS A 146 5.99 2.67 13.25
N ILE A 147 6.27 2.00 14.38
CA ILE A 147 6.49 2.68 15.67
C ILE A 147 7.71 3.62 15.61
N LEU A 148 8.75 3.22 14.89
CA LEU A 148 9.97 4.01 14.73
C LEU A 148 9.89 5.03 13.58
N ASN A 149 8.72 5.24 12.97
CA ASN A 149 8.50 6.29 11.99
C ASN A 149 7.91 7.52 12.69
N PRO A 150 8.67 8.62 12.85
CA PRO A 150 8.21 9.79 13.60
C PRO A 150 6.95 10.43 13.01
N GLU A 151 6.81 10.45 11.69
CA GLU A 151 5.60 10.99 11.05
C GLU A 151 4.35 10.25 11.51
N LEU A 152 4.40 8.91 11.40
CA LEU A 152 3.26 8.05 11.66
C LEU A 152 3.04 7.89 13.15
N PHE A 153 4.06 7.48 13.90
CA PHE A 153 3.95 7.24 15.34
C PHE A 153 3.28 8.40 16.07
N TYR A 154 3.76 9.64 15.91
CA TYR A 154 3.17 10.77 16.64
C TYR A 154 1.76 11.09 16.16
N THR A 155 1.48 10.98 14.86
CA THR A 155 0.13 11.20 14.30
C THR A 155 -0.86 10.14 14.81
N ASN A 156 -0.51 8.86 14.72
CA ASN A 156 -1.33 7.74 15.14
C ASN A 156 -1.49 7.70 16.68
N ASN A 157 -0.46 8.09 17.44
CA ASN A 157 -0.54 8.20 18.90
C ASN A 157 -1.47 9.32 19.34
N GLU A 158 -1.40 10.50 18.70
CA GLU A 158 -2.31 11.62 18.98
C GLU A 158 -3.77 11.26 18.64
N ASN A 159 -3.98 10.58 17.51
CA ASN A 159 -5.30 10.12 17.08
C ASN A 159 -5.78 8.85 17.80
N LYS A 160 -4.94 8.23 18.65
CA LYS A 160 -5.21 6.96 19.35
C LYS A 160 -5.59 5.81 18.41
N THR A 161 -4.90 5.69 17.28
CA THR A 161 -5.15 4.66 16.26
C THR A 161 -4.11 3.54 16.26
N LEU A 162 -3.15 3.54 17.19
CA LEU A 162 -2.17 2.46 17.31
C LEU A 162 -2.80 1.24 17.98
N ASP A 163 -2.93 0.13 17.26
CA ASP A 163 -3.43 -1.13 17.77
C ASP A 163 -2.39 -1.85 18.67
N LEU A 164 -2.88 -2.63 19.62
CA LEU A 164 -2.10 -3.52 20.48
C LEU A 164 -1.20 -4.46 19.66
N ASP A 165 -1.66 -4.93 18.50
CA ASP A 165 -0.87 -5.86 17.68
C ASP A 165 0.37 -5.18 17.05
N VAL A 166 0.33 -3.87 16.82
CA VAL A 166 1.53 -3.09 16.43
C VAL A 166 2.55 -3.12 17.56
N TRP A 167 2.12 -2.89 18.80
CA TRP A 167 3.00 -2.89 19.96
C TRP A 167 3.60 -4.28 20.23
N LYS A 168 2.79 -5.34 20.16
CA LYS A 168 3.28 -6.72 20.25
C LYS A 168 4.33 -6.99 19.18
N GLY A 169 4.08 -6.54 17.95
CA GLY A 169 5.01 -6.65 16.83
C GLY A 169 6.33 -5.92 17.10
N TYR A 170 6.29 -4.68 17.59
CA TYR A 170 7.51 -3.94 17.95
C TYR A 170 8.34 -4.70 19.00
N HIS A 171 7.73 -5.10 20.12
CA HIS A 171 8.46 -5.79 21.20
C HIS A 171 9.02 -7.14 20.76
N ALA A 172 8.25 -7.92 19.99
CA ALA A 172 8.73 -9.18 19.42
C ALA A 172 9.94 -8.97 18.51
N TYR A 173 10.00 -7.84 17.78
CA TYR A 173 11.14 -7.55 16.91
C TYR A 173 12.38 -7.09 17.67
N VAL A 174 12.21 -6.26 18.70
CA VAL A 174 13.29 -5.86 19.60
C VAL A 174 13.93 -7.10 20.21
N ALA A 175 13.13 -8.00 20.80
CA ALA A 175 13.63 -9.25 21.38
C ALA A 175 14.34 -10.15 20.35
N LYS A 176 13.85 -10.17 19.10
CA LYS A 176 14.47 -10.94 18.01
C LYS A 176 15.84 -10.39 17.58
N LEU A 177 15.99 -9.07 17.51
CA LEU A 177 17.22 -8.43 17.01
C LEU A 177 18.25 -8.11 18.08
N VAL A 178 17.83 -8.01 19.34
CA VAL A 178 18.64 -7.61 20.47
C VAL A 178 18.58 -8.71 21.53
N PRO A 179 19.47 -9.72 21.48
CA PRO A 179 19.46 -10.84 22.43
C PRO A 179 19.79 -10.43 23.88
N ASP A 180 20.49 -9.30 24.06
CA ASP A 180 20.87 -8.79 25.38
C ASP A 180 19.69 -8.08 26.06
N GLU A 181 19.14 -8.69 27.11
CA GLU A 181 18.01 -8.15 27.88
C GLU A 181 18.32 -6.76 28.47
N ALA A 182 19.55 -6.53 28.94
CA ALA A 182 19.93 -5.22 29.49
C ALA A 182 19.91 -4.12 28.41
N MET A 183 20.20 -4.48 27.16
CA MET A 183 20.06 -3.57 26.01
C MET A 183 18.59 -3.37 25.62
N GLN A 184 17.77 -4.42 25.69
CA GLN A 184 16.32 -4.29 25.47
C GLN A 184 15.70 -3.31 26.46
N ASP A 185 16.07 -3.38 27.74
CA ASP A 185 15.59 -2.46 28.78
C ASP A 185 16.00 -1.01 28.49
N LYS A 186 17.24 -0.78 28.04
CA LYS A 186 17.71 0.56 27.64
C LYS A 186 16.92 1.09 26.45
N ILE A 187 16.70 0.26 25.42
CA ILE A 187 15.87 0.63 24.26
C ILE A 187 14.45 0.96 24.71
N GLY A 188 13.88 0.20 25.66
CA GLY A 188 12.54 0.45 26.21
C GLY A 188 12.45 1.77 27.00
N GLN A 189 13.46 2.10 27.80
CA GLN A 189 13.53 3.38 28.52
C GLN A 189 13.61 4.56 27.54
N GLU A 190 14.48 4.46 26.54
CA GLU A 190 14.64 5.47 25.49
C GLU A 190 13.39 5.59 24.61
N LEU A 191 12.67 4.49 24.39
CA LEU A 191 11.37 4.51 23.71
C LEU A 191 10.38 5.39 24.47
N GLY A 192 10.37 5.35 25.80
CA GLY A 192 9.55 6.25 26.62
C GLY A 192 9.83 7.74 26.34
N VAL A 193 11.10 8.11 26.24
CA VAL A 193 11.53 9.49 25.89
C VAL A 193 11.04 9.88 24.49
N TYR A 194 11.20 8.98 23.52
CA TYR A 194 10.67 9.17 22.17
C TYR A 194 9.15 9.33 22.18
N MET A 195 8.41 8.46 22.85
CA MET A 195 6.95 8.52 22.89
C MET A 195 6.42 9.84 23.46
N GLN A 196 7.11 10.40 24.46
CA GLN A 196 6.76 11.69 25.08
C GLN A 196 7.28 12.90 24.28
N ALA A 197 8.03 12.66 23.21
CA ALA A 197 8.75 13.68 22.46
C ALA A 197 9.68 14.53 23.33
N ASP A 198 10.34 13.95 24.33
CA ASP A 198 11.12 14.72 25.30
C ASP A 198 12.46 15.23 24.76
N GLY A 199 13.07 16.17 25.50
CA GLY A 199 14.44 16.64 25.23
C GLY A 199 14.59 17.32 23.86
N ILE A 200 15.53 16.85 23.02
CA ILE A 200 15.74 17.32 21.65
C ILE A 200 14.52 17.04 20.76
N LEU A 201 13.73 16.01 21.06
CA LEU A 201 12.63 15.55 20.21
C LEU A 201 11.40 16.48 20.26
N ARG A 202 11.28 17.36 21.26
CA ARG A 202 10.25 18.42 21.34
C ARG A 202 10.64 19.70 20.61
N LEU A 203 11.89 19.84 20.16
CA LEU A 203 12.31 21.05 19.47
C LEU A 203 11.41 21.28 18.26
N ALA A 204 11.06 22.55 18.00
CA ALA A 204 10.20 22.88 16.88
C ALA A 204 10.80 22.43 15.53
N SER A 205 12.13 22.37 15.41
CA SER A 205 12.82 21.77 14.27
C SER A 205 12.59 20.27 14.16
N ALA A 206 12.71 19.52 15.25
CA ALA A 206 12.45 18.08 15.30
C ALA A 206 11.00 17.76 14.93
N ILE A 207 10.03 18.49 15.50
CA ILE A 207 8.59 18.33 15.20
C ILE A 207 8.32 18.57 13.71
N ARG A 208 8.80 19.69 13.14
CA ARG A 208 8.66 19.95 11.70
C ARG A 208 9.41 18.93 10.85
N GLY A 209 10.50 18.38 11.36
CA GLY A 209 11.31 17.37 10.70
C GLY A 209 10.57 16.05 10.49
N ARG A 210 9.60 15.71 11.36
CA ARG A 210 8.88 14.42 11.33
C ARG A 210 8.28 14.13 9.96
N THR A 211 7.69 15.14 9.31
CA THR A 211 7.01 15.00 8.01
C THR A 211 7.88 15.47 6.83
N LYS A 212 8.99 16.17 7.09
CA LYS A 212 9.86 16.75 6.06
C LYS A 212 11.06 15.88 5.71
N LEU A 213 11.53 15.08 6.65
CA LEU A 213 12.70 14.22 6.52
C LEU A 213 12.28 12.77 6.32
N ALA A 214 13.13 11.96 5.69
CA ALA A 214 12.96 10.52 5.76
C ALA A 214 13.16 10.03 7.21
N PRO A 215 12.53 8.93 7.65
CA PRO A 215 12.66 8.45 9.03
C PRO A 215 14.12 8.26 9.48
N VAL A 216 14.97 7.66 8.63
CA VAL A 216 16.41 7.47 8.92
C VAL A 216 17.12 8.81 9.15
N GLU A 217 16.87 9.79 8.28
CA GLU A 217 17.47 11.12 8.39
C GLU A 217 17.01 11.85 9.65
N TRP A 218 15.74 11.71 10.02
CA TRP A 218 15.21 12.27 11.25
C TRP A 218 15.90 11.69 12.48
N TRP A 219 16.05 10.36 12.53
CA TRP A 219 16.77 9.68 13.61
C TRP A 219 18.22 10.13 13.69
N MET A 220 18.91 10.27 12.55
CA MET A 220 20.29 10.77 12.52
C MET A 220 20.42 12.20 13.08
N GLN A 221 19.43 13.06 12.84
CA GLN A 221 19.49 14.48 13.24
C GLN A 221 19.00 14.76 14.66
N PHE A 222 18.09 13.95 15.20
CA PHE A 222 17.41 14.28 16.47
C PHE A 222 17.54 13.19 17.54
N GLY A 223 17.96 11.97 17.19
CA GLY A 223 18.01 10.83 18.11
C GLY A 223 19.15 10.81 19.14
N TYR A 224 19.92 11.89 19.28
CA TYR A 224 21.17 11.88 20.07
C TYR A 224 20.98 11.61 21.57
N GLU A 225 19.82 11.96 22.14
CA GLU A 225 19.49 11.70 23.57
C GLU A 225 18.89 10.32 23.81
N VAL A 226 18.65 9.56 22.74
CA VAL A 226 18.14 8.19 22.76
C VAL A 226 19.03 7.30 21.89
N PRO A 227 20.34 7.18 22.19
CA PRO A 227 21.33 6.62 21.28
C PRO A 227 21.13 5.14 20.95
N ASN A 228 20.61 4.32 21.88
CA ASN A 228 20.38 2.90 21.64
C ASN A 228 19.17 2.70 20.72
N LEU A 229 18.08 3.43 20.99
CA LEU A 229 16.89 3.48 20.16
C LEU A 229 17.19 4.09 18.79
N GLN A 230 18.02 5.13 18.72
CA GLN A 230 18.45 5.76 17.46
C GLN A 230 19.15 4.74 16.56
N GLN A 231 20.15 4.01 17.09
CA GLN A 231 20.86 2.99 16.32
C GLN A 231 19.91 1.86 15.88
N PHE A 232 19.04 1.42 16.79
CA PHE A 232 18.03 0.41 16.48
C PHE A 232 17.09 0.90 15.37
N ALA A 233 16.55 2.11 15.49
CA ALA A 233 15.64 2.70 14.52
C ALA A 233 16.27 2.90 13.15
N ILE A 234 17.50 3.41 13.08
CA ILE A 234 18.24 3.54 11.82
C ILE A 234 18.41 2.16 11.19
N ARG A 235 18.78 1.13 11.96
CA ARG A 235 18.92 -0.23 11.47
C ARG A 235 17.60 -0.76 10.90
N VAL A 236 16.51 -0.67 11.67
CA VAL A 236 15.18 -1.15 11.27
C VAL A 236 14.70 -0.42 10.00
N GLN A 237 14.80 0.91 9.99
CA GLN A 237 14.32 1.73 8.89
C GLN A 237 15.18 1.59 7.63
N SER A 238 16.45 1.18 7.74
CA SER A 238 17.33 1.00 6.57
C SER A 238 17.24 -0.40 5.95
N LEU A 239 16.47 -1.32 6.54
CA LEU A 239 16.22 -2.61 5.91
C LEU A 239 15.34 -2.37 4.67
N THR A 240 15.81 -2.79 3.50
CA THR A 240 15.04 -2.83 2.25
C THR A 240 14.81 -4.27 1.86
#